data_AF-A0A1V6CE69-F1
#
_entry.id   AF-A0A1V6CE69-F1
#
_cell.length_a   1.000
_cell.length_b   1.000
_cell.length_c   1.000
_cell.angle_alpha   90.00
_cell.angle_beta   90.00
_cell.angle_gamma   90.00
#
_symmetry.space_group_name_H-M   'P 1'
#
loop_
_entity.id
_entity.type
_entity.pdbx_description
1 polymer ?
#
loop_
_entity_poly.entity_id
_entity_poly.type
_entity_poly.pdbx_seq_one_letter_code
_entity_poly.pdbx_strand_id
1 'polypeptide(L)'
;MAEIIQATWEDFRQVVISATRELTICTPYFSTEGVNHFFDHMQATPNLFFITRLSPSDWLHGISDPEALTTLLEILSEGSIITSIHIHQRLHAKAYIANDSLGLLGSANLSSGGFEKNFELMARIESEEARKAHEIIHYEASLNGRPITVSALREWVDKNKRKIIRLRPVENNEAEQLAEMQRELDNMLGFGRHTTPVKQHLSLVMGKFVEWLKKNLNLSGADVLYERYQNTGGQNLTGHFKQSYYGVSNFLLENKEHIQILSLQLNSLKSSDVFQPGKDLLDAWLEYLDIHATDKGDAYDYAILRGIIPPNLGGTRLGGGGGSSTLKRMFPLVARFIDEKGVL
;
A
#
# COMPACT_ATOMS: atom_id res chain seq x y z
N MET A 1 -23.50 -12.91 19.43
CA MET A 1 -23.12 -14.19 18.78
C MET A 1 -22.96 -13.91 17.29
N ALA A 2 -21.84 -14.31 16.70
CA ALA A 2 -21.57 -14.10 15.28
C ALA A 2 -22.14 -15.25 14.44
N GLU A 3 -22.75 -14.92 13.31
CA GLU A 3 -23.23 -15.88 12.31
C GLU A 3 -22.29 -15.86 11.11
N ILE A 4 -21.83 -17.02 10.64
CA ILE A 4 -21.00 -17.12 9.45
C ILE A 4 -21.90 -17.26 8.23
N ILE A 5 -21.73 -16.35 7.27
CA ILE A 5 -22.52 -16.28 6.05
C ILE A 5 -21.61 -16.23 4.82
N GLN A 6 -22.13 -16.66 3.68
CA GLN A 6 -21.57 -16.29 2.38
C GLN A 6 -22.05 -14.87 2.06
N ALA A 7 -21.14 -13.97 1.69
CA ALA A 7 -21.48 -12.57 1.46
C ALA A 7 -22.38 -12.39 0.24
N THR A 8 -23.48 -11.65 0.39
CA THR A 8 -24.35 -11.23 -0.71
C THR A 8 -24.65 -9.73 -0.65
N TRP A 9 -25.09 -9.15 -1.76
CA TRP A 9 -25.59 -7.77 -1.77
C TRP A 9 -26.75 -7.54 -0.81
N GLU A 10 -27.60 -8.54 -0.55
CA GLU A 10 -28.68 -8.42 0.43
C GLU A 10 -28.12 -8.24 1.85
N ASP A 11 -27.04 -8.95 2.20
CA ASP A 11 -26.41 -8.79 3.51
C ASP A 11 -25.85 -7.37 3.70
N PHE A 12 -25.16 -6.84 2.68
CA PHE A 12 -24.66 -5.48 2.70
C PHE A 12 -25.81 -4.47 2.79
N ARG A 13 -26.88 -4.67 2.01
CA ARG A 13 -28.09 -3.84 2.03
C ARG A 13 -28.72 -3.79 3.43
N GLN A 14 -28.79 -4.90 4.15
CA GLN A 14 -29.31 -4.93 5.51
C GLN A 14 -28.49 -4.07 6.48
N VAL A 15 -27.16 -4.04 6.32
CA VAL A 15 -26.29 -3.11 7.07
C VAL A 15 -26.63 -1.66 6.69
N VAL A 16 -26.65 -1.33 5.40
CA VAL A 16 -26.92 0.03 4.91
C VAL A 16 -28.26 0.57 5.42
N ILE A 17 -29.33 -0.22 5.36
CA ILE A 17 -30.66 0.19 5.84
C ILE A 17 -30.68 0.39 7.35
N SER A 18 -29.90 -0.40 8.10
CA SER A 18 -29.83 -0.29 9.57
C SER A 18 -29.04 0.93 10.04
N ALA A 19 -28.26 1.59 9.15
CA ALA A 19 -27.45 2.75 9.49
C ALA A 19 -28.32 4.02 9.51
N THR A 20 -28.67 4.48 10.71
CA THR A 20 -29.52 5.66 10.93
C THR A 20 -28.75 6.85 11.50
N ARG A 21 -27.64 6.59 12.21
CA ARG A 21 -26.73 7.59 12.76
C ARG A 21 -25.40 7.59 12.02
N GLU A 22 -24.81 6.42 11.82
CA GLU A 22 -23.50 6.29 11.17
C GLU A 22 -23.41 4.98 10.39
N LEU A 23 -22.78 5.02 9.23
CA LEU A 23 -22.30 3.85 8.50
C LEU A 23 -20.78 3.90 8.45
N THR A 24 -20.14 2.87 9.02
CA THR A 24 -18.70 2.66 8.91
C THR A 24 -18.41 1.65 7.80
N ILE A 25 -17.67 2.09 6.78
CA ILE A 25 -17.16 1.26 5.69
C ILE A 25 -15.65 1.18 5.83
N CYS A 26 -15.15 -0.03 6.08
CA CYS A 26 -13.74 -0.36 6.09
C CYS A 26 -13.47 -1.35 4.96
N THR A 27 -12.79 -0.93 3.90
CA THR A 27 -12.46 -1.83 2.78
C THR A 27 -11.27 -1.30 2.02
N PRO A 28 -10.25 -2.10 1.68
CA PRO A 28 -9.11 -1.61 0.91
C PRO A 28 -9.48 -1.35 -0.55
N TYR A 29 -10.48 -2.07 -1.08
CA TYR A 29 -10.86 -2.04 -2.49
C TYR A 29 -12.36 -1.81 -2.64
N PHE A 30 -12.74 -1.10 -3.70
CA PHE A 30 -14.13 -0.73 -3.96
C PHE A 30 -14.36 -0.48 -5.44
N SER A 31 -15.48 -0.94 -5.98
CA SER A 31 -15.88 -0.66 -7.37
C SER A 31 -17.01 0.37 -7.44
N THR A 32 -17.25 0.93 -8.62
CA THR A 32 -18.42 1.79 -8.89
C THR A 32 -19.71 1.16 -8.40
N GLU A 33 -19.90 -0.12 -8.70
CA GLU A 33 -21.09 -0.88 -8.32
C GLU A 33 -21.24 -0.99 -6.79
N GLY A 34 -20.16 -1.29 -6.07
CA GLY A 34 -20.22 -1.37 -4.62
C GLY A 34 -20.49 -0.02 -3.95
N VAL A 35 -19.96 1.06 -4.52
CA VAL A 35 -20.24 2.44 -4.08
C VAL A 35 -21.72 2.80 -4.35
N ASN A 36 -22.27 2.44 -5.51
CA ASN A 36 -23.66 2.70 -5.86
C ASN A 36 -24.65 1.90 -5.01
N HIS A 37 -24.32 0.64 -4.65
CA HIS A 37 -25.16 -0.18 -3.79
C HIS A 37 -25.48 0.48 -2.45
N PHE A 38 -24.55 1.25 -1.89
CA PHE A 38 -24.81 2.05 -0.71
C PHE A 38 -25.86 3.13 -1.00
N PHE A 39 -25.66 3.92 -2.05
CA PHE A 39 -26.56 5.03 -2.41
C PHE A 39 -27.99 4.58 -2.67
N ASP A 40 -28.15 3.52 -3.46
CA ASP A 40 -29.46 3.03 -3.93
C ASP A 40 -30.35 2.48 -2.80
N HIS A 41 -29.75 2.15 -1.65
CA HIS A 41 -30.43 1.48 -0.55
C HIS A 41 -30.47 2.26 0.76
N MET A 42 -29.86 3.46 0.81
CA MET A 42 -30.00 4.35 1.95
C MET A 42 -31.46 4.74 2.15
N GLN A 43 -31.99 4.50 3.35
CA GLN A 43 -33.33 4.96 3.77
C GLN A 43 -33.27 6.17 4.71
N ALA A 44 -32.12 6.37 5.34
CA ALA A 44 -31.80 7.50 6.19
C ALA A 44 -30.55 8.22 5.65
N THR A 45 -30.16 9.31 6.29
CA THR A 45 -28.95 10.08 5.97
C THR A 45 -27.92 9.92 7.11
N PRO A 46 -27.35 8.71 7.32
CA PRO A 46 -26.35 8.52 8.35
C PRO A 46 -25.07 9.27 8.01
N ASN A 47 -24.29 9.64 9.04
CA ASN A 47 -22.91 10.04 8.82
C ASN A 47 -22.14 8.88 8.17
N LEU A 48 -21.23 9.19 7.26
CA LEU A 48 -20.41 8.17 6.60
C LEU A 48 -18.98 8.24 7.13
N PHE A 49 -18.50 7.15 7.72
CA PHE A 49 -17.10 6.95 8.03
C PHE A 49 -16.52 5.93 7.04
N PHE A 50 -15.56 6.36 6.21
CA PHE A 50 -14.98 5.55 5.16
C PHE A 50 -13.47 5.43 5.34
N ILE A 51 -12.97 4.23 5.64
CA ILE A 51 -11.54 3.94 5.66
C ILE A 51 -11.18 2.99 4.53
N THR A 52 -10.21 3.39 3.72
CA THR A 52 -9.80 2.67 2.53
C THR A 52 -8.32 2.80 2.22
N ARG A 53 -7.85 2.06 1.21
CA ARG A 53 -6.57 2.29 0.57
C ARG A 53 -6.81 3.06 -0.74
N LEU A 54 -5.84 3.89 -1.11
CA LEU A 54 -5.85 4.61 -2.38
C LEU A 54 -4.47 4.50 -3.02
N SER A 55 -4.40 4.08 -4.28
CA SER A 55 -3.17 4.17 -5.06
C SER A 55 -3.45 4.38 -6.55
N PRO A 56 -2.55 5.03 -7.29
CA PRO A 56 -2.63 5.13 -8.75
C PRO A 56 -2.71 3.77 -9.44
N SER A 57 -1.98 2.78 -8.92
CA SER A 57 -1.94 1.43 -9.50
C SER A 57 -3.29 0.73 -9.35
N ASP A 58 -3.93 0.80 -8.18
CA ASP A 58 -5.25 0.20 -7.97
C ASP A 58 -6.30 0.83 -8.89
N TRP A 59 -6.24 2.15 -9.12
CA TRP A 59 -7.13 2.86 -10.03
C TRP A 59 -6.89 2.52 -11.51
N LEU A 60 -5.61 2.40 -11.89
CA LEU A 60 -5.23 1.97 -13.25
C LEU A 60 -5.85 0.61 -13.59
N HIS A 61 -5.77 -0.34 -12.67
CA HIS A 61 -6.26 -1.71 -12.86
C HIS A 61 -7.75 -1.91 -12.55
N GLY A 62 -8.47 -0.85 -12.18
CA GLY A 62 -9.89 -0.93 -11.81
C GLY A 62 -10.15 -1.74 -10.54
N ILE A 63 -9.14 -1.91 -9.68
CA ILE A 63 -9.27 -2.56 -8.37
C ILE A 63 -10.01 -1.64 -7.39
N SER A 64 -9.71 -0.34 -7.47
CA SER A 64 -10.44 0.72 -6.78
C SER A 64 -10.92 1.76 -7.79
N ASP A 65 -12.07 2.38 -7.55
CA ASP A 65 -12.62 3.44 -8.41
C ASP A 65 -12.79 4.78 -7.66
N PRO A 66 -11.71 5.57 -7.52
CA PRO A 66 -11.76 6.88 -6.85
C PRO A 66 -12.73 7.87 -7.50
N GLU A 67 -13.03 7.73 -8.79
CA GLU A 67 -14.00 8.60 -9.50
C GLU A 67 -15.41 8.36 -8.98
N ALA A 68 -15.80 7.09 -8.86
CA ALA A 68 -17.10 6.72 -8.29
C ALA A 68 -17.23 7.16 -6.82
N LEU A 69 -16.19 6.94 -6.01
CA LEU A 69 -16.20 7.37 -4.61
C LEU A 69 -16.31 8.89 -4.50
N THR A 70 -15.58 9.65 -5.32
CA THR A 70 -15.66 11.12 -5.33
C THR A 70 -17.07 11.58 -5.66
N THR A 71 -17.66 11.02 -6.72
CA THR A 71 -19.03 11.36 -7.16
C THR A 71 -20.04 11.10 -6.05
N LEU A 72 -19.94 9.95 -5.37
CA LEU A 72 -20.80 9.64 -4.22
C LEU A 72 -20.64 10.69 -3.13
N LEU A 73 -19.41 10.96 -2.70
CA LEU A 73 -19.14 11.86 -1.59
C LEU A 73 -19.62 13.30 -1.84
N GLU A 74 -19.57 13.75 -3.09
CA GLU A 74 -20.13 15.06 -3.49
C GLU A 74 -21.65 15.09 -3.29
N ILE A 75 -22.36 14.06 -3.78
CA ILE A 75 -23.81 13.95 -3.61
C ILE A 75 -24.19 13.92 -2.12
N LEU A 76 -23.46 13.16 -1.30
CA LEU A 76 -23.69 13.11 0.14
C LEU A 76 -23.46 14.47 0.80
N SER A 77 -22.41 15.19 0.38
CA SER A 77 -22.08 16.52 0.92
C SER A 77 -23.17 17.54 0.58
N GLU A 78 -23.74 17.50 -0.62
CA GLU A 78 -24.89 18.33 -1.01
C GLU A 78 -26.13 18.01 -0.16
N GLY A 79 -26.32 16.74 0.21
CA GLY A 79 -27.36 16.26 1.11
C GLY A 79 -27.13 16.59 2.59
N SER A 80 -26.10 17.37 2.94
CA SER A 80 -25.69 17.69 4.33
C SER A 80 -25.29 16.47 5.18
N ILE A 81 -24.87 15.37 4.55
CA ILE A 81 -24.33 14.20 5.23
C ILE A 81 -22.86 14.47 5.60
N ILE A 82 -22.52 14.25 6.87
CA ILE A 82 -21.13 14.37 7.34
C ILE A 82 -20.35 13.16 6.84
N THR A 83 -19.28 13.41 6.09
CA THR A 83 -18.39 12.37 5.57
C THR A 83 -17.02 12.50 6.21
N SER A 84 -16.46 11.38 6.67
CA SER A 84 -15.10 11.28 7.19
C SER A 84 -14.35 10.21 6.41
N ILE A 85 -13.31 10.60 5.67
CA ILE A 85 -12.58 9.70 4.78
C ILE A 85 -11.15 9.58 5.28
N HIS A 86 -10.71 8.36 5.51
CA HIS A 86 -9.36 8.04 5.96
C HIS A 86 -8.68 7.11 4.97
N ILE A 87 -7.48 7.48 4.52
CA ILE A 87 -6.64 6.62 3.69
C ILE A 87 -5.62 5.92 4.57
N HIS A 88 -5.66 4.60 4.59
CA HIS A 88 -4.68 3.75 5.25
C HIS A 88 -4.02 2.83 4.21
N GLN A 89 -2.78 3.15 3.81
CA GLN A 89 -2.07 2.46 2.73
C GLN A 89 -1.79 0.98 2.99
N ARG A 90 -1.85 0.55 4.25
CA ARG A 90 -1.63 -0.84 4.67
C ARG A 90 -2.93 -1.56 5.07
N LEU A 91 -4.09 -0.95 4.81
CA LEU A 91 -5.39 -1.53 5.11
C LEU A 91 -5.60 -2.84 4.34
N HIS A 92 -6.10 -3.85 5.03
CA HIS A 92 -6.54 -5.10 4.43
C HIS A 92 -7.86 -5.63 5.01
N ALA A 93 -8.28 -5.10 6.17
CA ALA A 93 -9.54 -5.46 6.80
C ALA A 93 -10.74 -5.08 5.94
N LYS A 94 -11.77 -5.92 5.92
CA LYS A 94 -13.07 -5.58 5.34
C LYS A 94 -14.16 -5.69 6.40
N ALA A 95 -14.83 -4.58 6.65
CA ALA A 95 -15.93 -4.51 7.59
C ALA A 95 -16.94 -3.43 7.18
N TYR A 96 -18.21 -3.69 7.49
CA TYR A 96 -19.33 -2.79 7.22
C TYR A 96 -20.18 -2.75 8.47
N ILE A 97 -20.34 -1.60 9.10
CA ILE A 97 -20.98 -1.48 10.42
C ILE A 97 -22.00 -0.36 10.41
N ALA A 98 -23.23 -0.70 10.79
CA ALA A 98 -24.33 0.22 10.99
C ALA A 98 -24.43 0.61 12.46
N ASN A 99 -24.21 1.89 12.73
CA ASN A 99 -24.16 2.48 14.06
C ASN A 99 -23.15 1.69 14.93
N ASP A 100 -23.63 1.04 15.99
CA ASP A 100 -22.88 0.12 16.84
C ASP A 100 -23.63 -1.22 17.02
N SER A 101 -24.58 -1.53 16.12
CA SER A 101 -25.62 -2.55 16.37
C SER A 101 -25.60 -3.72 15.40
N LEU A 102 -25.15 -3.52 14.17
CA LEU A 102 -25.12 -4.56 13.15
C LEU A 102 -23.89 -4.36 12.28
N GLY A 103 -23.20 -5.44 11.93
CA GLY A 103 -22.13 -5.36 10.96
C GLY A 103 -21.78 -6.69 10.29
N LEU A 104 -20.92 -6.57 9.29
CA LEU A 104 -20.30 -7.68 8.56
C LEU A 104 -18.79 -7.52 8.66
N LEU A 105 -18.06 -8.60 8.95
CA LEU A 105 -16.61 -8.64 9.02
C LEU A 105 -16.08 -9.86 8.28
N GLY A 106 -15.12 -9.73 7.36
CA GLY A 106 -14.57 -10.89 6.68
C GLY A 106 -13.75 -10.57 5.43
N SER A 107 -13.95 -11.36 4.37
CA SER A 107 -13.11 -11.34 3.17
C SER A 107 -13.65 -10.52 1.99
N ALA A 108 -14.95 -10.19 1.98
CA ALA A 108 -15.59 -9.44 0.90
C ALA A 108 -15.13 -7.97 0.86
N ASN A 109 -14.57 -7.54 -0.27
CA ASN A 109 -14.35 -6.11 -0.56
C ASN A 109 -15.66 -5.48 -1.09
N LEU A 110 -15.74 -4.14 -1.14
CA LEU A 110 -16.93 -3.42 -1.60
C LEU A 110 -17.03 -3.42 -3.14
N SER A 111 -17.27 -4.59 -3.72
CA SER A 111 -17.38 -4.78 -5.17
C SER A 111 -18.28 -5.97 -5.50
N SER A 112 -18.70 -6.12 -6.76
CA SER A 112 -19.39 -7.35 -7.18
C SER A 112 -18.50 -8.58 -7.12
N GLY A 113 -17.16 -8.41 -7.12
CA GLY A 113 -16.25 -9.49 -6.71
C GLY A 113 -16.58 -9.98 -5.30
N GLY A 114 -16.73 -9.06 -4.34
CA GLY A 114 -16.93 -9.38 -2.93
C GLY A 114 -18.33 -9.88 -2.54
N PHE A 115 -19.38 -9.38 -3.20
CA PHE A 115 -20.78 -9.62 -2.77
C PHE A 115 -21.65 -10.39 -3.78
N GLU A 116 -21.06 -10.86 -4.88
CA GLU A 116 -21.83 -11.58 -5.92
C GLU A 116 -21.01 -12.69 -6.59
N LYS A 117 -19.77 -12.42 -7.00
CA LYS A 117 -19.01 -13.28 -7.92
C LYS A 117 -18.10 -14.27 -7.20
N ASN A 118 -17.37 -13.84 -6.18
CA ASN A 118 -16.44 -14.71 -5.47
C ASN A 118 -17.14 -15.44 -4.31
N PHE A 119 -16.58 -16.58 -3.92
CA PHE A 119 -16.94 -17.25 -2.68
C PHE A 119 -16.26 -16.53 -1.49
N GLU A 120 -16.94 -15.54 -0.94
CA GLU A 120 -16.46 -14.77 0.22
C GLU A 120 -17.25 -15.15 1.48
N LEU A 121 -16.54 -15.27 2.60
CA LEU A 121 -17.15 -15.54 3.90
C LEU A 121 -17.08 -14.29 4.77
N MET A 122 -18.20 -13.99 5.42
CA MET A 122 -18.32 -12.90 6.39
C MET A 122 -18.93 -13.43 7.69
N ALA A 123 -18.54 -12.83 8.80
CA ALA A 123 -19.24 -12.94 10.06
C ALA A 123 -20.23 -11.78 10.18
N ARG A 124 -21.52 -12.09 10.27
CA ARG A 124 -22.55 -11.15 10.72
C ARG A 124 -22.45 -11.01 12.23
N ILE A 125 -22.25 -9.79 12.69
CA ILE A 125 -22.05 -9.43 14.09
C ILE A 125 -23.09 -8.41 14.52
N GLU A 126 -23.49 -8.46 15.79
CA GLU A 126 -24.55 -7.60 16.32
C GLU A 126 -24.16 -7.05 17.69
N SER A 127 -24.76 -5.92 18.07
CA SER A 127 -24.63 -5.29 19.38
C SER A 127 -23.17 -5.14 19.84
N GLU A 128 -22.76 -5.84 20.90
CA GLU A 128 -21.46 -5.65 21.54
C GLU A 128 -20.28 -5.98 20.60
N GLU A 129 -20.39 -7.00 19.77
CA GLU A 129 -19.36 -7.35 18.78
C GLU A 129 -19.26 -6.29 17.68
N ALA A 130 -20.39 -5.72 17.23
CA ALA A 130 -20.41 -4.64 16.25
C ALA A 130 -19.78 -3.36 16.82
N ARG A 131 -20.13 -2.99 18.07
CA ARG A 131 -19.53 -1.86 18.80
C ARG A 131 -18.01 -2.00 18.93
N LYS A 132 -17.52 -3.18 19.32
CA LYS A 132 -16.06 -3.43 19.43
C LYS A 132 -15.35 -3.31 18.09
N ALA A 133 -15.91 -3.89 17.03
CA ALA A 133 -15.34 -3.79 15.70
C ALA A 133 -15.29 -2.32 15.23
N HIS A 134 -16.35 -1.56 15.51
CA HIS A 134 -16.42 -0.13 15.23
C HIS A 134 -15.32 0.65 15.94
N GLU A 135 -15.17 0.46 17.25
CA GLU A 135 -14.13 1.12 18.06
C GLU A 135 -12.71 0.81 17.58
N ILE A 136 -12.43 -0.46 17.23
CA ILE A 136 -11.12 -0.87 16.70
C ILE A 136 -10.84 -0.17 15.37
N ILE A 137 -11.81 -0.11 14.46
CA ILE A 137 -11.66 0.53 13.15
C ILE A 137 -11.39 2.03 13.30
N HIS A 138 -12.15 2.73 14.15
CA HIS A 138 -11.94 4.15 14.40
C HIS A 138 -10.61 4.43 15.09
N TYR A 139 -10.22 3.60 16.05
CA TYR A 139 -8.92 3.71 16.70
C TYR A 139 -7.77 3.53 15.69
N GLU A 140 -7.83 2.49 14.86
CA GLU A 140 -6.84 2.24 13.81
C GLU A 140 -6.77 3.40 12.80
N ALA A 141 -7.92 3.92 12.38
CA ALA A 141 -7.99 5.09 11.51
C ALA A 141 -7.38 6.34 12.14
N SER A 142 -7.58 6.55 13.44
CA SER A 142 -7.03 7.71 14.16
C SER A 142 -5.51 7.66 14.29
N LEU A 143 -4.93 6.45 14.38
CA LEU A 143 -3.49 6.25 14.52
C LEU A 143 -2.77 6.20 13.17
N ASN A 144 -3.32 5.44 12.23
CA ASN A 144 -2.63 5.03 11.00
C ASN A 144 -3.33 5.52 9.72
N GLY A 145 -4.55 6.05 9.84
CA GLY A 145 -5.27 6.68 8.75
C GLY A 145 -4.79 8.10 8.49
N ARG A 146 -4.86 8.51 7.22
CA ARG A 146 -4.63 9.88 6.78
C ARG A 146 -5.96 10.48 6.35
N PRO A 147 -6.53 11.44 7.12
CA PRO A 147 -7.79 12.05 6.74
C PRO A 147 -7.63 12.84 5.45
N ILE A 148 -8.64 12.78 4.58
CA ILE A 148 -8.70 13.52 3.32
C ILE A 148 -10.07 14.20 3.19
N THR A 149 -10.09 15.40 2.63
CA THR A 149 -11.34 16.09 2.31
C THR A 149 -11.88 15.63 0.95
N VAL A 150 -13.20 15.70 0.77
CA VAL A 150 -13.85 15.42 -0.53
C VAL A 150 -13.24 16.29 -1.63
N SER A 151 -12.98 17.57 -1.34
CA SER A 151 -12.36 18.50 -2.30
C SER A 151 -10.95 18.08 -2.72
N ALA A 152 -10.10 17.67 -1.79
CA ALA A 152 -8.74 17.24 -2.10
C ALA A 152 -8.73 15.95 -2.93
N LEU A 153 -9.60 14.99 -2.58
CA LEU A 153 -9.78 13.76 -3.36
C LEU A 153 -10.22 14.09 -4.80
N ARG A 154 -11.22 14.96 -4.95
CA ARG A 154 -11.73 15.40 -6.24
C ARG A 154 -10.63 16.06 -7.09
N GLU A 155 -9.90 17.02 -6.52
CA GLU A 155 -8.80 17.69 -7.22
C GLU A 155 -7.75 16.69 -7.73
N TRP A 156 -7.38 15.72 -6.89
CA TRP A 156 -6.45 14.67 -7.27
C TRP A 156 -6.99 13.78 -8.40
N VAL A 157 -8.27 13.40 -8.33
CA VAL A 157 -8.96 12.61 -9.37
C VAL A 157 -9.04 13.38 -10.69
N ASP A 158 -9.54 14.61 -10.66
CA ASP A 158 -9.74 15.43 -11.86
C ASP A 158 -8.44 15.70 -12.61
N LYS A 159 -7.36 15.94 -11.86
CA LYS A 159 -6.02 16.14 -12.41
C LYS A 159 -5.49 14.90 -13.13
N ASN A 160 -5.82 13.70 -12.64
CA ASN A 160 -5.15 12.47 -13.02
C ASN A 160 -5.97 11.51 -13.90
N LYS A 161 -7.29 11.65 -13.97
CA LYS A 161 -8.17 10.73 -14.71
C LYS A 161 -7.79 10.53 -16.18
N ARG A 162 -7.40 11.61 -16.86
CA ARG A 162 -6.96 11.54 -18.28
C ARG A 162 -5.72 10.69 -18.45
N LYS A 163 -4.79 10.74 -17.48
CA LYS A 163 -3.56 9.94 -17.48
C LYS A 163 -3.90 8.47 -17.26
N ILE A 164 -4.78 8.15 -16.31
CA ILE A 164 -5.25 6.78 -16.07
C ILE A 164 -5.88 6.17 -17.32
N ILE A 165 -6.82 6.88 -17.95
CA ILE A 165 -7.49 6.39 -19.18
C ILE A 165 -6.47 6.10 -20.29
N ARG A 166 -5.47 6.97 -20.45
CA ARG A 166 -4.40 6.79 -21.45
C ARG A 166 -3.48 5.60 -21.15
N LEU A 167 -3.25 5.29 -19.87
CA LEU A 167 -2.31 4.25 -19.45
C LEU A 167 -2.93 2.85 -19.37
N ARG A 168 -4.26 2.73 -19.17
CA ARG A 168 -4.97 1.44 -19.10
C ARG A 168 -4.61 0.41 -20.19
N PRO A 169 -4.39 0.77 -21.46
CA PRO A 169 -4.04 -0.21 -22.50
C PRO A 169 -2.56 -0.63 -22.52
N VAL A 170 -1.70 -0.14 -21.61
CA VAL A 170 -0.24 -0.37 -21.63
C VAL A 170 0.18 -1.27 -20.46
N GLU A 171 0.84 -2.40 -20.75
CA GLU A 171 1.23 -3.40 -19.73
C GLU A 171 2.63 -3.19 -19.10
N ASN A 172 3.46 -2.25 -19.61
CA ASN A 172 4.87 -2.14 -19.21
C ASN A 172 5.24 -0.79 -18.56
N ASN A 173 6.10 -0.85 -17.53
CA ASN A 173 6.69 0.28 -16.78
C ASN A 173 5.68 1.21 -16.08
N GLU A 174 4.60 0.65 -15.56
CA GLU A 174 3.54 1.37 -14.86
C GLU A 174 4.05 2.23 -13.70
N ALA A 175 4.91 1.69 -12.84
CA ALA A 175 5.37 2.41 -11.64
C ALA A 175 6.12 3.71 -11.98
N GLU A 176 6.89 3.72 -13.07
CA GLU A 176 7.58 4.94 -13.54
C GLU A 176 6.59 5.96 -14.08
N GLN A 177 5.60 5.51 -14.84
CA GLN A 177 4.56 6.37 -15.41
C GLN A 177 3.64 6.94 -14.33
N LEU A 178 3.37 6.17 -13.27
CA LEU A 178 2.51 6.53 -12.15
C LEU A 178 3.25 7.28 -11.02
N ALA A 179 4.59 7.38 -11.06
CA ALA A 179 5.40 7.94 -9.99
C ALA A 179 4.97 9.35 -9.55
N GLU A 180 4.69 10.23 -10.51
CA GLU A 180 4.23 11.59 -10.21
C GLU A 180 2.85 11.58 -9.52
N MET A 181 1.93 10.73 -9.97
CA MET A 181 0.61 10.60 -9.35
C MET A 181 0.71 10.06 -7.92
N GLN A 182 1.59 9.08 -7.71
CA GLN A 182 1.87 8.50 -6.40
C GLN A 182 2.47 9.55 -5.47
N ARG A 183 3.40 10.37 -5.96
CA ARG A 183 3.97 11.47 -5.16
C ARG A 183 2.93 12.53 -4.80
N GLU A 184 2.07 12.91 -5.73
CA GLU A 184 0.98 13.85 -5.47
C GLU A 184 0.04 13.31 -4.39
N LEU A 185 -0.31 12.02 -4.47
CA LEU A 185 -1.09 11.35 -3.46
C LEU A 185 -0.36 11.33 -2.12
N ASP A 186 0.92 10.94 -2.08
CA ASP A 186 1.70 10.87 -0.86
C ASP A 186 1.81 12.26 -0.18
N ASN A 187 2.06 13.32 -0.96
CA ASN A 187 2.04 14.71 -0.46
C ASN A 187 0.67 15.09 0.12
N MET A 188 -0.42 14.78 -0.58
CA MET A 188 -1.79 15.05 -0.12
C MET A 188 -2.10 14.35 1.20
N LEU A 189 -1.54 13.15 1.41
CA LEU A 189 -1.70 12.36 2.63
C LEU A 189 -0.68 12.71 3.73
N GLY A 190 0.19 13.70 3.51
CA GLY A 190 1.21 14.14 4.47
C GLY A 190 2.37 13.16 4.67
N PHE A 191 2.58 12.24 3.72
CA PHE A 191 3.82 11.49 3.59
C PHE A 191 4.89 12.34 2.91
N GLY A 192 6.16 11.99 3.10
CA GLY A 192 7.24 12.78 2.52
C GLY A 192 7.47 14.08 3.30
N ARG A 193 8.27 14.02 4.36
CA ARG A 193 8.56 15.17 5.25
C ARG A 193 9.95 15.74 5.05
N HIS A 194 10.79 15.04 4.29
CA HIS A 194 12.15 15.45 4.04
C HIS A 194 12.19 16.47 2.90
N THR A 195 12.81 17.63 3.13
CA THR A 195 12.94 18.68 2.11
C THR A 195 14.32 18.68 1.45
N THR A 196 15.25 17.87 1.97
CA THR A 196 16.61 17.81 1.43
C THR A 196 16.70 16.67 0.41
N PRO A 197 17.15 16.94 -0.82
CA PRO A 197 17.42 15.89 -1.80
C PRO A 197 18.37 14.86 -1.20
N VAL A 198 17.94 13.60 -1.13
CA VAL A 198 18.82 12.52 -0.68
C VAL A 198 19.93 12.36 -1.73
N LYS A 199 21.17 12.60 -1.31
CA LYS A 199 22.34 12.49 -2.20
C LYS A 199 22.94 11.12 -2.07
N GLN A 200 23.24 10.49 -3.20
CA GLN A 200 23.96 9.22 -3.21
C GLN A 200 25.34 9.40 -2.56
N HIS A 201 25.66 8.54 -1.60
CA HIS A 201 27.00 8.50 -1.02
C HIS A 201 28.03 8.01 -2.06
N LEU A 202 29.12 8.74 -2.25
CA LEU A 202 30.14 8.47 -3.29
C LEU A 202 30.81 7.09 -3.18
N SER A 203 30.85 6.50 -1.98
CA SER A 203 31.36 5.14 -1.78
C SER A 203 30.33 4.05 -2.10
N LEU A 204 29.03 4.39 -2.14
CA LEU A 204 27.90 3.47 -2.34
C LEU A 204 27.27 3.63 -3.73
N VAL A 205 28.10 3.87 -4.74
CA VAL A 205 27.66 3.87 -6.14
C VAL A 205 27.22 2.45 -6.53
N MET A 206 26.05 2.33 -7.17
CA MET A 206 25.44 1.04 -7.52
C MET A 206 26.40 0.12 -8.29
N GLY A 207 27.21 0.68 -9.20
CA GLY A 207 28.21 -0.11 -9.95
C GLY A 207 29.24 -0.82 -9.04
N LYS A 208 29.64 -0.20 -7.92
CA LYS A 208 30.56 -0.85 -6.96
C LYS A 208 29.90 -2.02 -6.25
N PHE A 209 28.61 -1.90 -5.93
CA PHE A 209 27.83 -2.99 -5.35
C PHE A 209 27.64 -4.13 -6.34
N VAL A 210 27.39 -3.84 -7.62
CA VAL A 210 27.30 -4.87 -8.69
C VAL A 210 28.62 -5.63 -8.83
N GLU A 211 29.75 -4.94 -8.85
CA GLU A 211 31.08 -5.60 -8.88
C GLU A 211 31.35 -6.44 -7.63
N TRP A 212 30.83 -6.00 -6.47
CA TRP A 212 30.89 -6.78 -5.25
C TRP A 212 30.00 -8.03 -5.31
N LEU A 213 28.75 -7.92 -5.79
CA LEU A 213 27.86 -9.06 -5.99
C LEU A 213 28.49 -10.11 -6.91
N LYS A 214 29.08 -9.69 -8.02
CA LYS A 214 29.76 -10.57 -8.98
C LYS A 214 30.88 -11.40 -8.34
N LYS A 215 31.54 -10.88 -7.31
CA LYS A 215 32.59 -11.59 -6.56
C LYS A 215 32.05 -12.47 -5.44
N ASN A 216 30.79 -12.30 -5.05
CA ASN A 216 30.15 -12.92 -3.90
C ASN A 216 28.87 -13.67 -4.27
N LEU A 217 28.82 -14.26 -5.47
CA LEU A 217 27.64 -14.98 -5.98
C LEU A 217 27.26 -16.20 -5.12
N ASN A 218 28.17 -16.66 -4.26
CA ASN A 218 27.93 -17.74 -3.30
C ASN A 218 27.08 -17.30 -2.08
N LEU A 219 26.92 -15.99 -1.85
CA LEU A 219 26.06 -15.49 -0.78
C LEU A 219 24.58 -15.63 -1.15
N SER A 220 23.73 -15.92 -0.17
CA SER A 220 22.29 -16.13 -0.38
C SER A 220 21.64 -14.95 -1.11
N GLY A 221 21.08 -15.22 -2.30
CA GLY A 221 20.38 -14.24 -3.14
C GLY A 221 21.27 -13.28 -3.96
N ALA A 222 22.60 -13.37 -3.87
CA ALA A 222 23.51 -12.50 -4.61
C ALA A 222 23.46 -12.78 -6.13
N ASP A 223 23.40 -14.06 -6.49
CA ASP A 223 23.16 -14.54 -7.85
C ASP A 223 21.87 -13.99 -8.45
N VAL A 224 20.75 -14.11 -7.72
CA VAL A 224 19.44 -13.63 -8.14
C VAL A 224 19.44 -12.12 -8.36
N LEU A 225 20.05 -11.35 -7.46
CA LEU A 225 20.15 -9.90 -7.63
C LEU A 225 21.05 -9.52 -8.82
N TYR A 226 22.14 -10.25 -9.03
CA TYR A 226 23.04 -10.04 -10.17
C TYR A 226 22.34 -10.35 -11.50
N GLU A 227 21.58 -11.44 -11.59
CA GLU A 227 20.76 -11.78 -12.77
C GLU A 227 19.69 -10.71 -13.06
N ARG A 228 19.02 -10.19 -12.03
CA ARG A 228 18.03 -9.11 -12.19
C ARG A 228 18.66 -7.82 -12.71
N TYR A 229 19.88 -7.52 -12.30
CA TYR A 229 20.64 -6.39 -12.82
C TYR A 229 21.05 -6.60 -14.29
N GLN A 230 21.51 -7.80 -14.65
CA GLN A 230 21.89 -8.15 -16.03
C GLN A 230 20.68 -8.38 -16.96
N ASN A 231 19.48 -8.51 -16.38
CA ASN A 231 18.25 -8.89 -17.07
C ASN A 231 18.35 -10.21 -17.85
N THR A 232 19.16 -11.16 -17.38
CA THR A 232 19.38 -12.44 -18.08
C THR A 232 18.14 -13.33 -18.11
N GLY A 233 17.24 -13.17 -17.14
CA GLY A 233 15.97 -13.90 -17.08
C GLY A 233 14.82 -13.28 -17.89
N GLY A 234 15.03 -12.15 -18.58
CA GLY A 234 14.01 -11.50 -19.43
C GLY A 234 12.81 -10.88 -18.68
N GLN A 235 12.81 -10.88 -17.35
CA GLN A 235 11.70 -10.37 -16.52
C GLN A 235 11.72 -8.83 -16.34
N ASN A 236 12.69 -8.11 -16.90
CA ASN A 236 12.82 -6.65 -16.83
C ASN A 236 12.81 -6.10 -15.38
N LEU A 237 13.51 -6.78 -14.46
CA LEU A 237 13.59 -6.41 -13.04
C LEU A 237 14.73 -5.45 -12.69
N THR A 238 15.40 -4.87 -13.69
CA THR A 238 16.52 -3.92 -13.51
C THR A 238 16.08 -2.68 -12.72
N GLY A 239 14.89 -2.15 -12.99
CA GLY A 239 14.28 -1.06 -12.23
C GLY A 239 14.03 -1.43 -10.77
N HIS A 240 13.58 -2.66 -10.51
CA HIS A 240 13.35 -3.14 -9.15
C HIS A 240 14.65 -3.26 -8.36
N PHE A 241 15.70 -3.79 -8.99
CA PHE A 241 17.06 -3.83 -8.43
C PHE A 241 17.53 -2.42 -8.07
N LYS A 242 17.45 -1.49 -9.03
CA LYS A 242 17.89 -0.10 -8.86
C LYS A 242 17.18 0.55 -7.67
N GLN A 243 15.85 0.62 -7.69
CA GLN A 243 15.07 1.29 -6.65
C GLN A 243 15.27 0.64 -5.27
N SER A 244 15.35 -0.69 -5.21
CA SER A 244 15.61 -1.41 -3.95
C SER A 244 17.00 -1.11 -3.40
N TYR A 245 18.04 -1.09 -4.26
CA TYR A 245 19.42 -0.80 -3.84
C TYR A 245 19.52 0.60 -3.23
N TYR A 246 18.99 1.61 -3.93
CA TYR A 246 19.01 2.98 -3.44
C TYR A 246 18.19 3.15 -2.15
N GLY A 247 16.98 2.60 -2.09
CA GLY A 247 16.15 2.65 -0.90
C GLY A 247 16.83 2.01 0.32
N VAL A 248 17.36 0.80 0.18
CA VAL A 248 18.03 0.09 1.28
C VAL A 248 19.35 0.74 1.68
N SER A 249 20.16 1.19 0.72
CA SER A 249 21.43 1.84 1.05
C SER A 249 21.22 3.14 1.84
N ASN A 250 20.29 3.99 1.43
CA ASN A 250 19.99 5.23 2.16
C ASN A 250 19.38 4.93 3.53
N PHE A 251 18.44 3.98 3.61
CA PHE A 251 17.88 3.52 4.88
C PHE A 251 18.98 3.09 5.87
N LEU A 252 19.93 2.26 5.43
CA LEU A 252 21.00 1.77 6.32
C LEU A 252 22.00 2.85 6.71
N LEU A 253 22.19 3.90 5.90
CA LEU A 253 23.03 5.04 6.28
C LEU A 253 22.40 5.87 7.41
N GLU A 254 21.08 5.91 7.47
CA GLU A 254 20.31 6.61 8.51
C GLU A 254 20.03 5.72 9.73
N ASN A 255 20.01 4.39 9.55
CA ASN A 255 19.72 3.39 10.58
C ASN A 255 20.91 2.41 10.71
N LYS A 256 22.05 2.97 11.10
CA LYS A 256 23.37 2.30 11.07
C LYS A 256 23.44 1.07 11.97
N GLU A 257 22.67 1.05 13.05
CA GLU A 257 22.55 -0.06 14.00
C GLU A 257 22.11 -1.37 13.33
N HIS A 258 21.39 -1.30 12.21
CA HIS A 258 20.98 -2.50 11.47
C HIS A 258 22.08 -3.12 10.61
N ILE A 259 23.15 -2.39 10.29
CA ILE A 259 24.18 -2.84 9.33
C ILE A 259 24.87 -4.12 9.84
N GLN A 260 25.41 -4.10 11.06
CA GLN A 260 26.13 -5.26 11.60
C GLN A 260 25.19 -6.46 11.81
N ILE A 261 23.96 -6.21 12.27
CA ILE A 261 22.96 -7.25 12.52
C ILE A 261 22.61 -7.97 11.22
N LEU A 262 22.27 -7.21 10.17
CA LEU A 262 21.93 -7.74 8.85
C LEU A 262 23.11 -8.44 8.17
N SER A 263 24.30 -7.84 8.28
CA SER A 263 25.56 -8.42 7.78
C SER A 263 25.75 -9.81 8.39
N LEU A 264 25.66 -9.95 9.71
CA LEU A 264 25.78 -11.24 10.41
C LEU A 264 24.67 -12.24 10.05
N GLN A 265 23.42 -11.78 9.93
CA GLN A 265 22.29 -12.63 9.55
C GLN A 265 22.48 -13.28 8.18
N LEU A 266 23.16 -12.62 7.24
CA LEU A 266 23.47 -13.20 5.92
C LEU A 266 24.21 -14.53 6.01
N ASN A 267 25.09 -14.70 7.02
CA ASN A 267 25.85 -15.94 7.21
C ASN A 267 24.98 -17.13 7.62
N SER A 268 23.78 -16.86 8.15
CA SER A 268 22.83 -17.89 8.60
C SER A 268 21.85 -18.34 7.50
N LEU A 269 21.80 -17.62 6.38
CA LEU A 269 20.89 -17.92 5.27
C LEU A 269 21.47 -19.02 4.38
N LYS A 270 20.64 -20.01 4.01
CA LYS A 270 20.99 -20.96 2.96
C LYS A 270 20.87 -20.28 1.59
N SER A 271 21.51 -20.85 0.57
CA SER A 271 21.53 -20.29 -0.78
C SER A 271 20.13 -20.07 -1.39
N SER A 272 19.15 -20.90 -1.04
CA SER A 272 17.76 -20.80 -1.51
C SER A 272 16.89 -19.82 -0.71
N ASP A 273 17.34 -19.36 0.46
CA ASP A 273 16.48 -18.65 1.40
C ASP A 273 16.19 -17.22 0.92
N VAL A 274 15.00 -16.73 1.26
CA VAL A 274 14.66 -15.31 1.15
C VAL A 274 14.68 -14.73 2.53
N PHE A 275 15.57 -13.77 2.78
CA PHE A 275 15.60 -13.03 4.03
C PHE A 275 14.21 -12.51 4.38
N GLN A 276 13.78 -12.71 5.63
CA GLN A 276 12.55 -12.16 6.17
C GLN A 276 12.91 -11.10 7.20
N PRO A 277 12.57 -9.82 6.98
CA PRO A 277 12.84 -8.78 7.95
C PRO A 277 12.07 -9.08 9.24
N GLY A 278 12.77 -9.00 10.37
CA GLY A 278 12.13 -9.02 11.68
C GLY A 278 11.30 -7.76 11.92
N LYS A 279 10.47 -7.77 12.97
CA LYS A 279 9.56 -6.67 13.30
C LYS A 279 10.30 -5.33 13.43
N ASP A 280 11.37 -5.28 14.20
CA ASP A 280 12.10 -4.02 14.49
C ASP A 280 12.66 -3.37 13.22
N LEU A 281 13.28 -4.17 12.34
CA LEU A 281 13.78 -3.70 11.05
C LEU A 281 12.64 -3.24 10.14
N LEU A 282 11.53 -3.97 10.14
CA LEU A 282 10.39 -3.65 9.29
C LEU A 282 9.71 -2.35 9.74
N ASP A 283 9.53 -2.15 11.05
CA ASP A 283 8.96 -0.93 11.61
C ASP A 283 9.83 0.29 11.26
N ALA A 284 11.15 0.18 11.46
CA ALA A 284 12.10 1.23 11.07
C ALA A 284 12.08 1.51 9.55
N TRP A 285 12.00 0.45 8.73
CA TRP A 285 11.89 0.60 7.27
C TRP A 285 10.59 1.29 6.84
N LEU A 286 9.46 0.95 7.47
CA LEU A 286 8.16 1.56 7.14
C LEU A 286 8.13 3.03 7.54
N GLU A 287 8.65 3.37 8.71
CA GLU A 287 8.78 4.76 9.16
C GLU A 287 9.67 5.56 8.20
N TYR A 288 10.85 5.01 7.87
CA TYR A 288 11.76 5.60 6.89
C TYR A 288 11.05 5.86 5.55
N LEU A 289 10.38 4.85 5.00
CA LEU A 289 9.76 4.97 3.68
C LEU A 289 8.58 5.96 3.67
N ASP A 290 7.86 6.11 4.78
CA ASP A 290 6.79 7.10 4.93
C ASP A 290 7.36 8.53 5.05
N ILE A 291 8.53 8.70 5.69
CA ILE A 291 9.25 9.98 5.77
C ILE A 291 9.82 10.41 4.41
N HIS A 292 10.33 9.46 3.63
CA HIS A 292 11.00 9.70 2.34
C HIS A 292 10.10 9.46 1.12
N ALA A 293 8.79 9.24 1.30
CA ALA A 293 7.88 8.82 0.24
C ALA A 293 7.91 9.72 -1.01
N THR A 294 8.19 11.02 -0.82
CA THR A 294 8.20 12.02 -1.89
C THR A 294 9.60 12.45 -2.34
N ASP A 295 10.64 11.78 -1.84
CA ASP A 295 12.01 12.05 -2.23
C ASP A 295 12.35 11.43 -3.60
N LYS A 296 13.30 12.06 -4.29
CA LYS A 296 13.91 11.55 -5.53
C LYS A 296 15.35 12.05 -5.67
N GLY A 297 16.16 11.30 -6.39
CA GLY A 297 17.49 11.70 -6.83
C GLY A 297 17.72 11.34 -8.28
N ASP A 298 18.92 11.60 -8.79
CA ASP A 298 19.24 11.43 -10.22
C ASP A 298 19.01 10.01 -10.74
N ALA A 299 19.13 9.01 -9.85
CA ALA A 299 19.04 7.60 -10.18
C ALA A 299 17.93 6.84 -9.43
N TYR A 300 17.15 7.48 -8.56
CA TYR A 300 16.14 6.76 -7.78
C TYR A 300 14.96 7.66 -7.45
N ASP A 301 13.83 7.03 -7.13
CA ASP A 301 12.58 7.71 -6.85
C ASP A 301 11.75 6.86 -5.89
N TYR A 302 11.47 7.39 -4.69
CA TYR A 302 10.71 6.65 -3.68
C TYR A 302 9.25 6.43 -4.08
N ALA A 303 8.68 7.27 -4.94
CA ALA A 303 7.34 7.05 -5.49
C ALA A 303 7.35 5.83 -6.43
N ILE A 304 8.43 5.63 -7.21
CA ILE A 304 8.60 4.41 -8.01
C ILE A 304 8.80 3.21 -7.08
N LEU A 305 9.67 3.31 -6.06
CA LEU A 305 9.91 2.22 -5.12
C LEU A 305 8.61 1.75 -4.45
N ARG A 306 7.80 2.68 -3.96
CA ARG A 306 6.47 2.39 -3.38
C ARG A 306 5.57 1.72 -4.42
N GLY A 307 5.57 2.19 -5.67
CA GLY A 307 4.80 1.58 -6.75
C GLY A 307 5.24 0.16 -7.18
N ILE A 308 6.40 -0.34 -6.73
CA ILE A 308 6.89 -1.68 -7.09
C ILE A 308 6.90 -2.70 -5.93
N ILE A 309 6.76 -2.26 -4.68
CA ILE A 309 6.76 -3.14 -3.50
C ILE A 309 5.36 -3.24 -2.88
N PRO A 310 5.04 -4.33 -2.16
CA PRO A 310 3.73 -4.52 -1.55
C PRO A 310 3.50 -3.63 -0.32
N PRO A 311 2.24 -3.45 0.12
CA PRO A 311 1.88 -2.65 1.30
C PRO A 311 2.57 -3.05 2.60
N ASN A 312 2.77 -4.35 2.83
CA ASN A 312 3.48 -4.82 4.03
C ASN A 312 4.98 -4.48 4.04
N LEU A 313 5.52 -3.95 2.94
CA LEU A 313 6.86 -3.38 2.83
C LEU A 313 6.81 -1.86 2.58
N GLY A 314 5.64 -1.24 2.77
CA GLY A 314 5.42 0.22 2.68
C GLY A 314 5.13 0.73 1.27
N GLY A 315 4.92 -0.15 0.30
CA GLY A 315 4.54 0.24 -1.06
C GLY A 315 3.04 0.18 -1.32
N THR A 316 2.68 0.24 -2.60
CA THR A 316 1.32 0.31 -3.11
C THR A 316 1.06 -0.68 -4.23
N ARG A 317 1.98 -1.62 -4.50
CA ARG A 317 1.78 -2.64 -5.55
C ARG A 317 0.95 -3.82 -5.04
N LEU A 318 -0.05 -4.22 -5.80
CA LEU A 318 -0.74 -5.50 -5.62
C LEU A 318 -0.10 -6.60 -6.44
N GLY A 319 0.25 -7.71 -5.77
CA GLY A 319 0.88 -8.85 -6.43
C GLY A 319 2.28 -8.54 -6.99
N GLY A 320 2.88 -9.53 -7.63
CA GLY A 320 4.24 -9.42 -8.19
C GLY A 320 5.34 -9.69 -7.16
N GLY A 321 5.82 -10.93 -7.13
CA GLY A 321 6.90 -11.35 -6.22
C GLY A 321 8.25 -10.66 -6.49
N GLY A 322 8.43 -10.05 -7.66
CA GLY A 322 9.67 -9.41 -8.10
C GLY A 322 10.17 -8.31 -7.15
N GLY A 323 9.32 -7.33 -6.81
CA GLY A 323 9.70 -6.23 -5.92
C GLY A 323 9.98 -6.69 -4.48
N SER A 324 9.05 -7.45 -3.90
CA SER A 324 9.20 -7.99 -2.53
C SER A 324 10.45 -8.85 -2.38
N SER A 325 10.67 -9.79 -3.31
CA SER A 325 11.85 -10.66 -3.33
C SER A 325 13.15 -9.88 -3.52
N THR A 326 13.14 -8.83 -4.34
CA THR A 326 14.31 -7.97 -4.58
C THR A 326 14.68 -7.20 -3.33
N LEU A 327 13.72 -6.49 -2.73
CA LEU A 327 13.96 -5.69 -1.53
C LEU A 327 14.47 -6.55 -0.38
N LYS A 328 13.83 -7.70 -0.14
CA LYS A 328 14.21 -8.64 0.93
C LYS A 328 15.65 -9.12 0.81
N ARG A 329 16.12 -9.46 -0.39
CA ARG A 329 17.53 -9.85 -0.64
C ARG A 329 18.48 -8.66 -0.49
N MET A 330 18.02 -7.47 -0.82
CA MET A 330 18.83 -6.26 -0.80
C MET A 330 19.29 -5.90 0.61
N PHE A 331 18.44 -6.06 1.64
CA PHE A 331 18.77 -5.74 3.04
C PHE A 331 20.09 -6.35 3.54
N PRO A 332 20.24 -7.69 3.64
CA PRO A 332 21.46 -8.28 4.18
C PRO A 332 22.68 -8.11 3.25
N LEU A 333 22.47 -8.10 1.92
CA LEU A 333 23.57 -7.96 0.96
C LEU A 333 24.15 -6.54 0.93
N VAL A 334 23.30 -5.51 0.96
CA VAL A 334 23.75 -4.12 1.03
C VAL A 334 24.38 -3.83 2.39
N ALA A 335 23.81 -4.36 3.48
CA ALA A 335 24.42 -4.24 4.80
C ALA A 335 25.84 -4.85 4.85
N ARG A 336 26.02 -6.08 4.34
CA ARG A 336 27.33 -6.72 4.23
C ARG A 336 28.31 -5.90 3.38
N PHE A 337 27.85 -5.38 2.25
CA PHE A 337 28.67 -4.53 1.37
C PHE A 337 29.13 -3.24 2.06
N ILE A 338 28.25 -2.57 2.82
CA ILE A 338 28.56 -1.35 3.57
C ILE A 338 29.59 -1.65 4.69
N ASP A 339 29.36 -2.74 5.43
CA ASP A 339 30.20 -3.22 6.53
C ASP A 339 31.65 -3.49 6.05
N GLU A 340 31.81 -4.25 4.96
CA GLU A 340 33.14 -4.56 4.38
C GLU A 340 33.87 -3.33 3.81
N LYS A 341 33.12 -2.31 3.38
CA LYS A 341 33.71 -1.07 2.84
C LYS A 341 34.14 -0.08 3.91
N GLY A 342 33.75 -0.30 5.17
CA GLY A 342 34.05 0.64 6.27
C GLY A 342 33.46 2.03 6.02
N VAL A 343 32.24 2.12 5.48
CA VAL A 343 31.56 3.40 5.20
C VAL A 343 30.94 4.02 6.48
N LEU A 344 31.39 3.57 7.65
CA LEU A 344 30.88 3.98 8.95
C LEU A 344 31.93 4.71 9.78
#